data_AF-A0A8X7QUJ9-F1
#
_entry.id   AF-A0A8X7QUJ9-F1
#
_cell.length_a   1.000
_cell.length_b   1.000
_cell.length_c   1.000
_cell.angle_alpha   90.00
_cell.angle_beta   90.00
_cell.angle_gamma   90.00
#
_symmetry.space_group_name_H-M   'P 1'
#
loop_
_entity.id
_entity.type
_entity.pdbx_description
1 polymer ?
#
loop_
_entity_poly.entity_id
_entity_poly.type
_entity_poly.pdbx_seq_one_letter_code
_entity_poly.pdbx_strand_id
1 'polypeptide(L)'
;MAVDGDKKKKCLIAGSVSGLLVIMVVSVAVVTSKHSPNENQIRTTTKAVMAVCAPTDFKEACVKSLLDASPKSTEPLELIKLSFNATIKSINDSLKKASEDVKPKADKDPGAKGAFQLCERLMIDAIDDLKKCVDREFSVTQVEVYVEDLRVWLSGSIAFQQTCLDSFEEIKSSLMRDMVNIFKTSRELSSNSLAMATDLPTILPNSNITGLTGGLAKYARKLLYTEDGIPTWVGPHARRLMAEAPKEEEEDHQ
;
A
#
# COMPACT_ATOMS: atom_id res chain seq x y z
N MET A 1 63.64 -38.54 -34.51
CA MET A 1 64.15 -38.80 -33.15
C MET A 1 63.38 -39.99 -32.61
N ALA A 2 64.10 -41.02 -32.19
CA ALA A 2 63.58 -42.34 -31.90
C ALA A 2 63.18 -42.50 -30.42
N VAL A 3 62.44 -43.59 -30.16
CA VAL A 3 62.24 -44.29 -28.87
C VAL A 3 61.18 -43.63 -27.97
N ASP A 4 60.14 -44.28 -27.45
CA ASP A 4 59.89 -45.70 -27.25
C ASP A 4 58.39 -46.02 -27.33
N GLY A 5 58.08 -47.19 -27.85
CA GLY A 5 56.76 -47.79 -27.82
C GLY A 5 56.84 -49.08 -27.03
N ASP A 6 56.30 -49.08 -25.81
CA ASP A 6 56.17 -50.31 -25.04
C ASP A 6 54.84 -51.01 -25.35
N LYS A 7 54.99 -52.32 -25.49
CA LYS A 7 54.08 -53.28 -26.11
C LYS A 7 53.14 -53.87 -25.07
N LYS A 8 51.86 -53.87 -25.46
CA LYS A 8 50.95 -55.03 -25.50
C LYS A 8 51.01 -56.02 -24.31
N LYS A 9 49.85 -56.16 -23.65
CA LYS A 9 49.12 -57.44 -23.70
C LYS A 9 47.63 -57.18 -23.99
N LYS A 10 47.17 -57.79 -25.08
CA LYS A 10 45.77 -57.84 -25.55
C LYS A 10 45.12 -59.11 -24.99
N CYS A 11 43.82 -59.09 -24.73
CA CYS A 11 42.76 -59.88 -25.40
C CYS A 11 41.93 -60.54 -24.29
N LEU A 12 40.63 -60.79 -24.33
CA LEU A 12 39.52 -60.54 -25.27
C LEU A 12 38.24 -60.85 -24.46
N ILE A 13 37.22 -59.98 -24.59
CA ILE A 13 35.80 -60.28 -24.90
C ILE A 13 35.18 -61.58 -24.32
N ALA A 14 34.12 -61.45 -23.51
CA ALA A 14 32.75 -61.86 -23.88
C ALA A 14 31.79 -61.91 -22.66
N GLY A 15 30.67 -61.18 -22.79
CA GLY A 15 29.31 -61.60 -22.40
C GLY A 15 29.03 -62.14 -21.00
N SER A 16 28.27 -61.37 -20.22
CA SER A 16 27.14 -61.93 -19.46
C SER A 16 26.23 -60.79 -18.99
N VAL A 17 25.03 -60.75 -19.57
CA VAL A 17 23.88 -60.00 -19.07
C VAL A 17 23.38 -60.68 -17.80
N SER A 18 22.96 -59.85 -16.83
CA SER A 18 22.11 -60.17 -15.69
C SER A 18 22.80 -60.45 -14.35
N GLY A 19 22.52 -59.56 -13.38
CA GLY A 19 22.40 -59.93 -11.97
C GLY A 19 23.45 -59.33 -11.04
N LEU A 20 23.12 -58.17 -10.44
CA LEU A 20 23.38 -57.72 -9.06
C LEU A 20 23.35 -56.19 -9.03
N LEU A 21 22.17 -55.55 -8.99
CA LEU A 21 21.46 -55.22 -7.75
C LEU A 21 22.39 -54.79 -6.61
N VAL A 22 22.77 -53.50 -6.57
CA VAL A 22 22.59 -52.68 -5.36
C VAL A 22 22.32 -51.24 -5.81
N ILE A 23 21.05 -50.85 -5.71
CA ILE A 23 20.58 -49.47 -5.82
C ILE A 23 20.89 -48.77 -4.48
N MET A 24 21.75 -47.76 -4.53
CA MET A 24 22.09 -46.83 -3.44
C MET A 24 22.32 -45.47 -4.14
N VAL A 25 21.64 -44.36 -3.87
CA VAL A 25 20.88 -43.93 -2.69
C VAL A 25 19.78 -42.97 -3.15
N VAL A 26 18.53 -43.24 -2.76
CA VAL A 26 17.46 -42.25 -2.69
C VAL A 26 17.76 -41.35 -1.50
N SER A 27 17.88 -40.04 -1.71
CA SER A 27 17.34 -38.97 -0.84
C SER A 27 17.77 -37.60 -1.36
N VAL A 28 16.99 -37.02 -2.27
CA VAL A 28 16.77 -35.57 -2.23
C VAL A 28 15.28 -35.40 -1.97
N ALA A 29 14.90 -35.64 -0.73
CA ALA A 29 13.69 -35.01 -0.22
C ALA A 29 13.99 -33.51 -0.19
N VAL A 30 13.59 -32.81 -1.25
CA VAL A 30 13.34 -31.38 -1.15
C VAL A 30 12.18 -31.26 -0.18
N VAL A 31 12.51 -31.12 1.10
CA VAL A 31 11.59 -30.65 2.12
C VAL A 31 11.23 -29.23 1.68
N THR A 32 10.18 -29.13 0.88
CA THR A 32 9.39 -27.91 0.81
C THR A 32 8.78 -27.81 2.20
N SER A 33 9.51 -27.17 3.11
CA SER A 33 8.97 -26.73 4.37
C SER A 33 7.89 -25.72 4.02
N LYS A 34 6.67 -26.22 3.84
CA LYS A 34 5.46 -25.41 4.02
C LYS A 34 5.52 -25.02 5.49
N HIS A 35 6.20 -23.91 5.74
CA HIS A 35 6.26 -23.26 7.04
C HIS A 35 4.82 -22.88 7.37
N SER A 36 4.12 -23.78 8.04
CA SER A 36 2.84 -23.46 8.65
C SER A 36 3.17 -22.44 9.73
N PRO A 37 2.66 -21.21 9.63
CA PRO A 37 3.02 -20.15 10.56
C PRO A 37 2.70 -20.63 11.98
N ASN A 38 3.66 -20.48 12.88
CA ASN A 38 3.51 -20.86 14.28
C ASN A 38 2.30 -20.11 14.88
N GLU A 39 1.45 -20.79 15.65
CA GLU A 39 0.26 -20.17 16.28
C GLU A 39 0.61 -18.89 17.06
N ASN A 40 1.77 -18.88 17.73
CA ASN A 40 2.27 -17.70 18.44
C ASN A 40 2.64 -16.54 17.50
N GLN A 41 3.15 -16.85 16.31
CA GLN A 41 3.46 -15.84 15.29
C GLN A 41 2.17 -15.26 14.72
N ILE A 42 1.15 -16.08 14.43
CA ILE A 42 -0.16 -15.63 13.97
C ILE A 42 -0.77 -14.68 15.00
N ARG A 43 -0.80 -15.06 16.29
CA ARG A 43 -1.35 -14.21 17.36
C ARG A 43 -0.61 -12.88 17.49
N THR A 44 0.70 -12.87 17.28
CA THR A 44 1.51 -11.65 17.35
C THR A 44 1.23 -10.73 16.15
N THR A 45 1.20 -11.29 14.94
CA THR A 45 0.85 -10.54 13.73
C THR A 45 -0.56 -9.95 13.80
N THR A 46 -1.54 -10.73 14.28
CA THR A 46 -2.91 -10.22 14.47
C THR A 46 -2.95 -9.05 15.45
N LYS A 47 -2.21 -9.11 16.57
CA LYS A 47 -2.13 -7.99 17.51
C LYS A 47 -1.51 -6.74 16.89
N ALA A 48 -0.45 -6.91 16.09
CA ALA A 48 0.19 -5.79 15.39
C ALA A 48 -0.78 -5.16 14.37
N VAL A 49 -1.52 -5.97 13.60
CA VAL A 49 -2.58 -5.52 12.70
C VAL A 49 -3.66 -4.74 13.45
N MET A 50 -4.14 -5.25 14.58
CA MET A 50 -5.14 -4.55 15.40
C MET A 50 -4.61 -3.21 15.93
N ALA A 51 -3.32 -3.14 16.32
CA ALA A 51 -2.71 -1.92 16.81
C ALA A 51 -2.64 -0.83 15.72
N VAL A 52 -2.22 -1.19 14.50
CA VAL A 52 -2.18 -0.21 13.40
C VAL A 52 -3.57 0.19 12.91
N CYS A 53 -4.58 -0.70 13.03
CA CYS A 53 -5.97 -0.39 12.67
C CYS A 53 -6.75 0.35 13.77
N ALA A 54 -6.20 0.48 14.98
CA ALA A 54 -6.87 1.13 16.10
C ALA A 54 -7.35 2.58 15.81
N PRO A 55 -6.57 3.44 15.13
CA PRO A 55 -6.98 4.82 14.86
C PRO A 55 -7.93 4.96 13.65
N THR A 56 -8.27 3.88 12.96
CA THR A 56 -9.02 3.98 11.71
C THR A 56 -10.54 4.02 11.94
N ASP A 57 -11.26 4.66 11.02
CA ASP A 57 -12.72 4.75 11.05
C ASP A 57 -13.38 3.41 10.68
N PHE A 58 -12.81 2.70 9.70
CA PHE A 58 -13.35 1.41 9.22
C PHE A 58 -12.49 0.24 9.72
N LYS A 59 -12.50 0.01 11.04
CA LYS A 59 -11.60 -0.95 11.72
C LYS A 59 -11.70 -2.36 11.18
N GLU A 60 -12.92 -2.85 10.95
CA GLU A 60 -13.16 -4.21 10.45
C GLU A 60 -12.59 -4.37 9.03
N ALA A 61 -12.80 -3.37 8.16
CA ALA A 61 -12.24 -3.36 6.81
C ALA A 61 -10.70 -3.32 6.85
N CYS A 62 -10.13 -2.52 7.76
CA CYS A 62 -8.67 -2.45 7.97
C CYS A 62 -8.11 -3.81 8.35
N VAL A 63 -8.61 -4.41 9.44
CA VAL A 63 -8.10 -5.69 9.96
C VAL A 63 -8.26 -6.79 8.92
N LYS A 64 -9.44 -6.89 8.30
CA LYS A 64 -9.71 -7.90 7.27
C LYS A 64 -8.74 -7.76 6.10
N SER A 65 -8.59 -6.55 5.55
CA SER A 65 -7.75 -6.33 4.37
C SER A 65 -6.28 -6.68 4.63
N LEU A 66 -5.75 -6.35 5.81
CA LEU A 66 -4.38 -6.67 6.18
C LEU A 66 -4.17 -8.16 6.41
N LEU A 67 -5.12 -8.83 7.09
CA LEU A 67 -5.04 -10.28 7.31
C LEU A 67 -5.15 -11.07 6.00
N ASP A 68 -6.08 -10.69 5.12
CA ASP A 68 -6.24 -11.29 3.79
C ASP A 68 -4.97 -11.12 2.94
N ALA A 69 -4.24 -10.02 3.13
CA ALA A 69 -2.96 -9.75 2.47
C ALA A 69 -1.78 -10.57 3.04
N SER A 70 -2.01 -11.45 4.03
CA SER A 70 -1.01 -12.36 4.62
C SER A 70 0.26 -11.61 5.11
N PRO A 71 0.14 -10.81 6.18
CA PRO A 71 1.22 -9.94 6.64
C PRO A 71 2.44 -10.74 7.09
N LYS A 72 3.61 -10.38 6.56
CA LYS A 72 4.90 -11.03 6.85
C LYS A 72 5.73 -10.34 7.93
N SER A 73 5.27 -9.17 8.37
CA SER A 73 5.95 -8.31 9.33
C SER A 73 4.96 -7.81 10.38
N THR A 74 5.46 -7.57 11.59
CA THR A 74 4.74 -6.90 12.67
C THR A 74 5.08 -5.41 12.74
N GLU A 75 6.01 -4.94 11.91
CA GLU A 75 6.47 -3.55 11.93
C GLU A 75 5.39 -2.61 11.39
N PRO A 76 5.04 -1.52 12.12
CA PRO A 76 3.96 -0.61 11.73
C PRO A 76 4.11 -0.04 10.32
N LEU A 77 5.34 0.34 9.93
CA LEU A 77 5.62 0.89 8.61
C LEU A 77 5.37 -0.14 7.49
N GLU A 78 5.74 -1.40 7.72
CA GLU A 78 5.51 -2.48 6.75
C GLU A 78 4.03 -2.85 6.66
N LEU A 79 3.29 -2.78 7.77
CA LEU A 79 1.84 -2.93 7.77
C LEU A 79 1.12 -1.77 7.06
N ILE A 80 1.64 -0.54 7.17
CA ILE A 80 1.13 0.61 6.40
C ILE A 80 1.39 0.41 4.92
N LYS A 81 2.60 0.03 4.50
CA LYS A 81 2.88 -0.30 3.08
C LYS A 81 1.96 -1.43 2.58
N LEU A 82 1.69 -2.43 3.41
CA LEU A 82 0.74 -3.49 3.09
C LEU A 82 -0.69 -2.94 2.89
N SER A 83 -1.12 -1.99 3.72
CA SER A 83 -2.43 -1.31 3.56
C SER A 83 -2.53 -0.52 2.26
N PHE A 84 -1.45 0.12 1.81
CA PHE A 84 -1.40 0.80 0.51
C PHE A 84 -1.56 -0.20 -0.63
N ASN A 85 -0.84 -1.32 -0.58
CA ASN A 85 -0.96 -2.37 -1.59
C ASN A 85 -2.37 -2.98 -1.63
N ALA A 86 -2.99 -3.18 -0.45
CA ALA A 86 -4.39 -3.60 -0.36
C ALA A 86 -5.34 -2.57 -0.98
N THR A 87 -5.09 -1.29 -0.76
CA THR A 87 -5.84 -0.18 -1.37
C THR A 87 -5.70 -0.17 -2.88
N ILE A 88 -4.47 -0.23 -3.42
CA ILE A 88 -4.19 -0.29 -4.86
C ILE A 88 -4.92 -1.48 -5.49
N LYS A 89 -4.83 -2.65 -4.86
CA LYS A 89 -5.53 -3.86 -5.33
C LYS A 89 -7.04 -3.64 -5.34
N SER A 90 -7.61 -3.07 -4.27
CA SER A 90 -9.05 -2.81 -4.18
C SER A 90 -9.53 -1.82 -5.23
N ILE A 91 -8.75 -0.78 -5.57
CA ILE A 91 -9.10 0.16 -6.64
C ILE A 91 -9.09 -0.55 -8.00
N ASN A 92 -8.07 -1.38 -8.28
CA ASN A 92 -8.01 -2.17 -9.50
C ASN A 92 -9.18 -3.15 -9.65
N ASP A 93 -9.51 -3.87 -8.57
CA ASP A 93 -10.65 -4.81 -8.56
C ASP A 93 -11.98 -4.07 -8.78
N SER A 94 -12.12 -2.87 -8.21
CA SER A 94 -13.29 -2.00 -8.38
C SER A 94 -13.40 -1.47 -9.82
N LEU A 95 -12.28 -1.07 -10.42
CA LEU A 95 -12.22 -0.66 -11.83
C LEU A 95 -12.63 -1.78 -12.78
N LYS A 96 -12.10 -2.99 -12.57
CA LYS A 96 -12.46 -4.16 -13.36
C LYS A 96 -13.97 -4.41 -13.27
N LYS A 97 -14.52 -4.41 -12.06
CA LYS A 97 -15.94 -4.59 -11.83
C LYS A 97 -16.79 -3.47 -12.47
N ALA A 98 -16.36 -2.21 -12.38
CA ALA A 98 -17.05 -1.09 -13.02
C ALA A 98 -17.05 -1.22 -14.56
N SER A 99 -15.95 -1.69 -15.13
CA SER A 99 -15.84 -1.97 -16.57
C SER A 99 -16.78 -3.09 -17.03
N GLU A 100 -17.00 -4.11 -16.19
CA GLU A 100 -17.93 -5.21 -16.47
C GLU A 100 -19.40 -4.80 -16.25
N ASP A 101 -19.72 -4.15 -15.13
CA ASP A 101 -21.10 -3.96 -14.65
C ASP A 101 -21.73 -2.60 -15.02
N VAL A 102 -20.91 -1.56 -15.20
CA VAL A 102 -21.37 -0.16 -15.38
C VAL A 102 -21.10 0.34 -16.78
N LYS A 103 -19.91 0.10 -17.33
CA LYS A 103 -19.52 0.60 -18.66
C LYS A 103 -20.53 0.27 -19.77
N PRO A 104 -21.08 -0.96 -19.91
CA PRO A 104 -22.04 -1.26 -20.97
C PRO A 104 -23.36 -0.49 -20.86
N LYS A 105 -23.71 -0.06 -19.65
CA LYS A 105 -24.88 0.79 -19.40
C LYS A 105 -24.54 2.26 -19.68
N ALA A 106 -23.38 2.71 -19.22
CA ALA A 106 -22.89 4.06 -19.44
C ALA A 106 -22.70 4.38 -20.93
N ASP A 107 -22.21 3.43 -21.74
CA ASP A 107 -21.99 3.62 -23.19
C ASP A 107 -23.29 3.91 -23.98
N LYS A 108 -24.47 3.74 -23.39
CA LYS A 108 -25.78 4.06 -24.00
C LYS A 108 -26.18 5.52 -23.87
N ASP A 109 -25.53 6.29 -23.01
CA ASP A 109 -25.81 7.70 -22.78
C ASP A 109 -24.49 8.52 -22.88
N PRO A 110 -24.41 9.54 -23.75
CA PRO A 110 -23.16 10.31 -23.92
C PRO A 110 -22.63 10.95 -22.64
N GLY A 111 -23.53 11.43 -21.76
CA GLY A 111 -23.15 12.02 -20.48
C GLY A 111 -22.55 10.97 -19.54
N ALA A 112 -23.25 9.84 -19.36
CA ALA A 112 -22.80 8.74 -18.52
C ALA A 112 -21.50 8.12 -19.04
N LYS A 113 -21.33 8.04 -20.36
CA LYS A 113 -20.09 7.59 -20.98
C LYS A 113 -18.92 8.51 -20.64
N GLY A 114 -19.12 9.82 -20.74
CA GLY A 114 -18.10 10.82 -20.38
C GLY A 114 -17.72 10.74 -18.90
N ALA A 115 -18.71 10.65 -18.01
CA ALA A 115 -18.49 10.47 -16.57
C ALA A 115 -17.71 9.19 -16.26
N PHE A 116 -18.07 8.07 -16.88
CA PHE A 116 -17.34 6.81 -16.71
C PHE A 116 -15.89 6.91 -17.15
N GLN A 117 -15.62 7.51 -18.32
CA GLN A 117 -14.26 7.70 -18.83
C GLN A 117 -13.42 8.60 -17.93
N LEU A 118 -14.02 9.66 -17.38
CA LEU A 118 -13.34 10.52 -16.41
C LEU A 118 -13.03 9.76 -15.12
N CYS A 119 -14.01 9.06 -14.55
CA CYS A 119 -13.78 8.25 -13.37
C CYS A 119 -12.69 7.19 -13.60
N GLU A 120 -12.72 6.46 -14.72
CA GLU A 120 -11.72 5.45 -15.05
C GLU A 120 -10.31 6.04 -15.07
N ARG A 121 -10.13 7.21 -15.70
CA ARG A 121 -8.84 7.93 -15.70
C ARG A 121 -8.39 8.30 -14.29
N LEU A 122 -9.27 8.91 -13.49
CA LEU A 122 -8.94 9.34 -12.13
C LEU A 122 -8.53 8.16 -11.23
N MET A 123 -9.14 6.99 -11.42
CA MET A 123 -8.78 5.79 -10.65
C MET A 123 -7.44 5.21 -11.09
N ILE A 124 -7.11 5.27 -12.39
CA ILE A 124 -5.79 4.89 -12.91
C ILE A 124 -4.72 5.84 -12.36
N ASP A 125 -4.96 7.16 -12.40
CA ASP A 125 -4.06 8.17 -11.84
C ASP A 125 -3.83 7.91 -10.33
N ALA A 126 -4.91 7.63 -9.59
CA ALA A 126 -4.82 7.26 -8.17
C ALA A 126 -3.97 6.01 -7.92
N ILE A 127 -4.11 4.98 -8.75
CA ILE A 127 -3.30 3.76 -8.64
C ILE A 127 -1.83 4.06 -8.91
N ASP A 128 -1.53 4.80 -9.96
CA ASP A 128 -0.16 5.09 -10.37
C ASP A 128 0.57 5.95 -9.33
N ASP A 129 -0.14 6.91 -8.75
CA ASP A 129 0.37 7.77 -7.68
C ASP A 129 0.64 6.99 -6.38
N LEU A 130 -0.28 6.11 -5.99
CA LEU A 130 -0.06 5.24 -4.83
C LEU A 130 1.12 4.27 -5.07
N LYS A 131 1.28 3.71 -6.27
CA LYS A 131 2.41 2.85 -6.63
C LYS A 131 3.74 3.60 -6.54
N LYS A 132 3.84 4.80 -7.14
CA LYS A 132 5.03 5.66 -7.05
C LYS A 132 5.41 5.95 -5.59
N CYS A 133 4.42 6.10 -4.72
CA CYS A 133 4.65 6.32 -3.29
C CYS A 133 5.27 5.09 -2.60
N VAL A 134 4.71 3.90 -2.82
CA VAL A 134 5.21 2.67 -2.16
C VAL A 134 6.50 2.11 -2.76
N ASP A 135 6.74 2.34 -4.06
CA ASP A 135 7.95 1.90 -4.75
C ASP A 135 9.18 2.77 -4.42
N ARG A 136 8.97 3.93 -3.79
CA ARG A 136 10.05 4.80 -3.34
C ARG A 136 10.84 4.10 -2.22
N GLU A 137 12.16 4.05 -2.38
CA GLU A 137 13.05 3.49 -1.36
C GLU A 137 12.94 4.27 -0.04
N PHE A 138 12.77 3.53 1.05
CA PHE A 138 12.69 4.08 2.39
C PHE A 138 14.08 4.16 3.02
N SER A 139 14.46 5.34 3.51
CA SER A 139 15.60 5.52 4.40
C SER A 139 15.15 6.09 5.74
N VAL A 140 15.73 5.55 6.84
CA VAL A 140 15.49 6.03 8.20
C VAL A 140 15.80 7.54 8.34
N THR A 141 16.79 8.04 7.60
CA THR A 141 17.16 9.47 7.62
C THR A 141 16.12 10.37 6.95
N GLN A 142 15.22 9.80 6.15
CA GLN A 142 14.17 10.50 5.40
C GLN A 142 12.76 10.10 5.86
N VAL A 143 12.64 9.54 7.06
CA VAL A 143 11.35 9.02 7.55
C VAL A 143 10.26 10.09 7.60
N GLU A 144 10.60 11.33 7.97
CA GLU A 144 9.64 12.45 7.93
C GLU A 144 9.10 12.69 6.52
N VAL A 145 9.99 12.80 5.53
CA VAL A 145 9.61 13.02 4.12
C VAL A 145 8.76 11.85 3.62
N TYR A 146 9.15 10.63 3.97
CA TYR A 146 8.43 9.44 3.56
C TYR A 146 7.00 9.40 4.14
N VAL A 147 6.82 9.73 5.42
CA VAL A 147 5.49 9.75 6.05
C VAL A 147 4.62 10.87 5.48
N GLU A 148 5.19 12.04 5.20
CA GLU A 148 4.45 13.11 4.52
C GLU A 148 4.06 12.72 3.09
N ASP A 149 4.94 12.06 2.34
CA ASP A 149 4.59 11.51 1.02
C ASP A 149 3.40 10.55 1.14
N LEU A 150 3.44 9.58 2.07
CA LEU A 150 2.33 8.64 2.29
C LEU A 150 0.99 9.38 2.49
N ARG A 151 0.99 10.43 3.31
CA ARG A 151 -0.21 11.24 3.59
C ARG A 151 -0.70 11.99 2.35
N VAL A 152 0.22 12.63 1.62
CA VAL A 152 -0.10 13.42 0.42
C VAL A 152 -0.68 12.54 -0.68
N TRP A 153 -0.01 11.44 -1.02
CA TRP A 153 -0.45 10.55 -2.11
C TRP A 153 -1.78 9.86 -1.78
N LEU A 154 -2.03 9.49 -0.52
CA LEU A 154 -3.35 8.97 -0.11
C LEU A 154 -4.43 10.04 -0.14
N SER A 155 -4.15 11.25 0.32
CA SER A 155 -5.11 12.36 0.27
C SER A 155 -5.50 12.67 -1.18
N GLY A 156 -4.52 12.66 -2.09
CA GLY A 156 -4.75 12.76 -3.53
C GLY A 156 -5.61 11.62 -4.09
N SER A 157 -5.31 10.36 -3.71
CA SER A 157 -6.11 9.20 -4.11
C SER A 157 -7.57 9.28 -3.64
N ILE A 158 -7.80 9.76 -2.41
CA ILE A 158 -9.15 9.98 -1.88
C ILE A 158 -9.87 11.08 -2.69
N ALA A 159 -9.17 12.17 -3.02
CA ALA A 159 -9.73 13.24 -3.84
C ALA A 159 -10.12 12.76 -5.26
N PHE A 160 -9.28 11.92 -5.88
CA PHE A 160 -9.61 11.27 -7.15
C PHE A 160 -10.82 10.34 -7.04
N GLN A 161 -10.92 9.56 -5.97
CA GLN A 161 -12.08 8.71 -5.69
C GLN A 161 -13.36 9.51 -5.51
N GLN A 162 -13.29 10.64 -4.83
CA GLN A 162 -14.45 11.51 -4.67
C GLN A 162 -14.86 12.13 -6.02
N THR A 163 -13.90 12.71 -6.75
CA THR A 163 -14.15 13.34 -8.05
C THR A 163 -14.70 12.35 -9.09
N CYS A 164 -14.24 11.10 -9.08
CA CYS A 164 -14.82 10.04 -9.91
C CYS A 164 -16.32 9.87 -9.63
N LEU A 165 -16.73 9.82 -8.36
CA LEU A 165 -18.13 9.61 -8.00
C LEU A 165 -18.97 10.85 -8.32
N ASP A 166 -18.42 12.05 -8.07
CA ASP A 166 -19.07 13.33 -8.35
C ASP A 166 -19.34 13.50 -9.86
N SER A 167 -18.52 12.90 -10.73
CA SER A 167 -18.74 12.94 -12.19
C SER A 167 -20.08 12.35 -12.64
N PHE A 168 -20.74 11.53 -11.79
CA PHE A 168 -22.05 10.96 -12.07
C PHE A 168 -23.21 11.72 -11.41
N GLU A 169 -22.94 12.69 -10.54
CA GLU A 169 -23.96 13.37 -9.72
C GLU A 169 -24.93 14.19 -10.57
N GLU A 170 -24.42 14.90 -11.58
CA GLU A 170 -25.23 15.70 -12.50
C GLU A 170 -26.16 14.86 -13.40
N ILE A 171 -25.88 13.56 -13.53
CA ILE A 171 -26.54 12.66 -14.48
C ILE A 171 -27.78 11.99 -13.83
N LYS A 172 -27.97 12.11 -12.51
CA LYS A 172 -29.09 11.52 -11.73
C LYS A 172 -29.43 10.08 -12.12
N SER A 173 -28.40 9.27 -12.39
CA SER A 173 -28.56 7.90 -12.90
C SER A 173 -28.40 6.86 -11.80
N SER A 174 -29.00 5.67 -11.99
CA SER A 174 -28.73 4.52 -11.13
C SER A 174 -27.25 4.10 -11.16
N LEU A 175 -26.49 4.52 -12.17
CA LEU A 175 -25.07 4.21 -12.34
C LEU A 175 -24.22 4.84 -11.24
N MET A 176 -24.59 6.02 -10.75
CA MET A 176 -23.90 6.65 -9.61
C MET A 176 -23.92 5.73 -8.38
N ARG A 177 -25.09 5.14 -8.06
CA ARG A 177 -25.23 4.21 -6.93
C ARG A 177 -24.42 2.93 -7.15
N ASP A 178 -24.40 2.41 -8.38
CA ASP A 178 -23.57 1.26 -8.74
C ASP A 178 -22.09 1.59 -8.49
N MET A 179 -21.60 2.76 -8.94
CA MET A 179 -20.22 3.20 -8.75
C MET A 179 -19.87 3.42 -7.27
N VAL A 180 -20.72 4.09 -6.50
CA VAL A 180 -20.53 4.27 -5.05
C VAL A 180 -20.39 2.92 -4.34
N ASN A 181 -21.22 1.95 -4.70
CA ASN A 181 -21.17 0.61 -4.10
C ASN A 181 -19.94 -0.17 -4.54
N ILE A 182 -19.55 -0.08 -5.82
CA ILE A 182 -18.37 -0.76 -6.36
C ILE A 182 -17.09 -0.25 -5.68
N PHE A 183 -16.94 1.07 -5.53
CA PHE A 183 -15.75 1.70 -4.93
C PHE A 183 -15.82 1.84 -3.41
N LYS A 184 -16.85 1.31 -2.74
CA LYS A 184 -17.00 1.44 -1.28
C LYS A 184 -15.77 0.93 -0.54
N THR A 185 -15.34 -0.30 -0.82
CA THR A 185 -14.20 -0.92 -0.13
C THR A 185 -12.91 -0.14 -0.37
N SER A 186 -12.63 0.28 -1.61
CA SER A 186 -11.40 1.04 -1.89
C SER A 186 -11.38 2.39 -1.17
N ARG A 187 -12.52 3.07 -1.04
CA ARG A 187 -12.65 4.31 -0.26
C ARG A 187 -12.38 4.09 1.23
N GLU A 188 -12.97 3.04 1.80
CA GLU A 188 -12.74 2.67 3.20
C GLU A 188 -11.25 2.34 3.45
N LEU A 189 -10.62 1.57 2.55
CA LEU A 189 -9.20 1.23 2.66
C LEU A 189 -8.27 2.44 2.47
N SER A 190 -8.61 3.36 1.58
CA SER A 190 -7.84 4.60 1.39
C SER A 190 -7.90 5.47 2.64
N SER A 191 -9.09 5.64 3.22
CA SER A 191 -9.30 6.36 4.49
C SER A 191 -8.52 5.71 5.63
N ASN A 192 -8.60 4.38 5.75
CA ASN A 192 -7.87 3.63 6.77
C ASN A 192 -6.36 3.78 6.62
N SER A 193 -5.84 3.62 5.39
CA SER A 193 -4.41 3.77 5.12
C SER A 193 -3.90 5.17 5.48
N LEU A 194 -4.74 6.20 5.26
CA LEU A 194 -4.40 7.59 5.61
C LEU A 194 -4.38 7.79 7.11
N ALA A 195 -5.38 7.26 7.82
CA ALA A 195 -5.41 7.30 9.28
C ALA A 195 -4.19 6.58 9.88
N MET A 196 -3.82 5.41 9.36
CA MET A 196 -2.62 4.68 9.79
C MET A 196 -1.33 5.48 9.55
N ALA A 197 -1.17 6.10 8.37
CA ALA A 197 -0.01 6.95 8.08
C ALA A 197 0.00 8.23 8.92
N THR A 198 -1.17 8.76 9.24
CA THR A 198 -1.33 9.94 10.09
C THR A 198 -0.91 9.65 11.52
N ASP A 199 -1.35 8.53 12.06
CA ASP A 199 -1.10 8.14 13.45
C ASP A 199 0.18 7.32 13.63
N LEU A 200 0.91 7.03 12.57
CA LEU A 200 2.19 6.32 12.63
C LEU A 200 3.13 6.84 13.75
N PRO A 201 3.31 8.16 13.98
CA PRO A 201 4.17 8.65 15.06
C PRO A 201 3.73 8.23 16.46
N THR A 202 2.43 7.99 16.68
CA THR A 202 1.86 7.56 17.97
C THR A 202 1.86 6.03 18.11
N ILE A 203 1.89 5.29 17.01
CA ILE A 203 1.92 3.82 16.97
C ILE A 203 3.32 3.25 17.25
N LEU A 204 4.36 3.98 16.87
CA LEU A 204 5.77 3.55 16.94
C LEU A 204 6.51 3.56 18.29
N PRO A 205 6.08 4.26 19.37
CA PRO A 205 6.76 4.19 20.67
C PRO A 205 6.89 2.75 21.22
N ASN A 206 6.12 1.80 20.69
CA ASN A 206 6.10 0.39 21.09
C ASN A 206 6.96 -0.53 20.17
N SER A 207 7.73 0.01 19.23
CA SER A 207 8.56 -0.76 18.28
C SER A 207 10.05 -0.75 18.66
N ASN A 208 10.69 -1.93 18.70
CA ASN A 208 12.08 -2.12 19.14
C ASN A 208 13.14 -1.70 18.08
N ILE A 209 12.82 -0.77 17.17
CA ILE A 209 13.77 -0.33 16.12
C ILE A 209 14.42 1.00 16.52
N THR A 210 15.58 0.91 17.14
CA THR A 210 16.36 2.01 17.74
C THR A 210 16.70 3.16 16.78
N GLY A 211 16.78 2.90 15.47
CA GLY A 211 17.06 3.92 14.44
C GLY A 211 15.81 4.71 13.99
N LEU A 212 14.69 4.01 13.80
CA LEU A 212 13.40 4.61 13.44
C LEU A 212 12.85 5.46 14.58
N THR A 213 12.96 4.99 15.82
CA THR A 213 12.46 5.70 17.00
C THR A 213 13.08 7.08 17.16
N GLY A 214 14.37 7.27 16.87
CA GLY A 214 15.02 8.59 16.94
C GLY A 214 14.50 9.59 15.91
N GLY A 215 14.41 9.18 14.63
CA GLY A 215 13.91 10.01 13.54
C GLY A 215 12.42 10.32 13.69
N LEU A 216 11.61 9.31 14.04
CA LEU A 216 10.17 9.45 14.21
C LEU A 216 9.78 10.18 15.49
N ALA A 217 10.50 9.99 16.60
CA ALA A 217 10.26 10.79 17.81
C ALA A 217 10.58 12.27 17.58
N LYS A 218 11.60 12.57 16.75
CA LYS A 218 11.87 13.95 16.32
C LYS A 218 10.74 14.51 15.47
N TYR A 219 10.22 13.71 14.53
CA TYR A 219 9.06 14.08 13.71
C TYR A 219 7.78 14.28 14.53
N ALA A 220 7.45 13.35 15.44
CA ALA A 220 6.30 13.45 16.34
C ALA A 220 6.35 14.74 17.17
N ARG A 221 7.52 15.06 17.74
CA ARG A 221 7.72 16.34 18.45
C ARG A 221 7.54 17.55 17.55
N LYS A 222 7.97 17.48 16.28
CA LYS A 222 7.83 18.57 15.30
C LYS A 222 6.37 18.80 14.89
N LEU A 223 5.58 17.74 14.70
CA LEU A 223 4.13 17.87 14.43
C LEU A 223 3.38 18.55 15.58
N LEU A 224 3.77 18.28 16.81
CA LEU A 224 3.20 18.91 18.01
C LEU A 224 3.81 20.28 18.31
N TYR A 225 4.90 20.66 17.63
CA TYR A 225 5.56 21.95 17.82
C TYR A 225 4.84 23.01 17.00
N THR A 226 4.16 23.90 17.72
CA THR A 226 3.60 25.15 17.16
C THR A 226 4.44 26.30 17.66
N GLU A 227 4.80 27.21 16.76
CA GLU A 227 5.42 28.47 17.13
C GLU A 227 4.29 29.50 17.19
N ASP A 228 4.05 30.06 18.38
CA ASP A 228 2.95 31.01 18.63
C ASP A 228 1.54 30.47 18.30
N GLY A 229 1.33 29.14 18.43
CA GLY A 229 0.08 28.47 18.10
C GLY A 229 -0.14 28.23 16.60
N ILE A 230 0.82 28.58 15.75
CA ILE A 230 0.76 28.39 14.30
C ILE A 230 1.65 27.20 13.88
N PRO A 231 1.16 26.28 13.04
CA PRO A 231 1.96 25.16 12.54
C PRO A 231 3.19 25.59 11.72
N THR A 232 4.27 24.81 11.79
CA THR A 232 5.54 25.14 11.13
C THR A 232 5.48 25.16 9.60
N TRP A 233 4.52 24.46 8.99
CA TRP A 233 4.32 24.43 7.53
C TRP A 233 3.67 25.72 7.00
N VAL A 234 3.05 26.52 7.87
CA VAL A 234 2.54 27.84 7.51
C VAL A 234 3.71 28.78 7.30
N GLY A 235 3.96 29.13 6.03
CA GLY A 235 5.05 30.02 5.66
C GLY A 235 4.88 31.44 6.23
N PRO A 236 5.97 32.22 6.37
CA PRO A 236 5.94 33.54 7.02
C PRO A 236 4.92 34.51 6.42
N HIS A 237 4.68 34.44 5.11
CA HIS A 237 3.67 35.26 4.43
C HIS A 237 2.24 34.93 4.90
N ALA A 238 1.88 33.66 4.94
CA ALA A 238 0.57 33.23 5.43
C ALA A 238 0.41 33.55 6.93
N ARG A 239 1.48 33.46 7.72
CA ARG A 239 1.47 33.89 9.12
C ARG A 239 1.14 35.38 9.26
N ARG A 240 1.73 36.24 8.41
CA ARG A 240 1.42 37.68 8.37
C ARG A 240 -0.04 37.93 8.04
N LEU A 241 -0.58 37.23 7.03
CA LEU A 241 -1.99 37.36 6.64
C LEU A 241 -2.95 36.93 7.77
N MET A 242 -2.63 35.88 8.53
CA MET A 242 -3.46 35.45 9.66
C MET A 242 -3.31 36.32 10.91
N ALA A 243 -2.22 37.08 11.02
CA ALA A 243 -1.99 38.01 12.12
C ALA A 243 -2.59 39.41 11.86
N GLU A 244 -3.08 39.68 10.64
CA GLU A 244 -3.69 40.95 10.29
C GLU A 244 -5.13 41.00 10.83
N ALA A 245 -5.39 41.92 11.77
CA ALA A 245 -6.74 42.17 12.27
C ALA A 245 -7.65 42.64 11.11
N PRO A 246 -8.95 42.27 11.11
CA PRO A 246 -9.88 42.75 10.10
C PRO A 246 -9.89 44.28 10.17
N LYS A 247 -9.61 44.93 9.03
CA LYS A 247 -9.83 46.37 8.89
C LYS A 247 -11.33 46.56 8.91
N GLU A 248 -11.84 47.27 9.91
CA GLU A 248 -13.21 47.77 9.91
C GLU A 248 -13.37 48.62 8.65
N GLU A 249 -14.15 48.13 7.68
CA GLU A 249 -14.65 48.96 6.59
C GLU A 249 -15.63 49.94 7.22
N GLU A 250 -15.19 51.18 7.38
CA GLU A 250 -16.02 52.31 7.76
C GLU A 250 -17.04 52.51 6.61
N GLU A 251 -18.26 52.00 6.79
CA GLU A 251 -19.40 52.29 5.91
C GLU A 251 -19.69 53.79 5.99
N ASP A 252 -19.18 54.54 5.01
CA ASP A 252 -19.58 55.92 4.75
C ASP A 252 -21.03 55.92 4.26
N HIS A 253 -21.97 56.11 5.18
CA HIS A 253 -23.37 56.41 4.86
C HIS A 253 -23.50 57.90 4.56
N GLN A 254 -23.64 58.25 3.28
CA GLN A 254 -24.22 59.51 2.84
C GLN A 254 -25.20 59.34 1.68
#